data_AF-A0A651HIV7-F1
#
_entry.id   AF-A0A651HIV7-F1
#
_cell.length_a   1.000
_cell.length_b   1.000
_cell.length_c   1.000
_cell.angle_alpha   90.00
_cell.angle_beta   90.00
_cell.angle_gamma   90.00
#
_symmetry.space_group_name_H-M   'P 1'
#
loop_
_entity.id
_entity.type
_entity.pdbx_description
1 polymer ?
#
loop_
_entity_poly.entity_id
_entity_poly.type
_entity_poly.pdbx_seq_one_letter_code
_entity_poly.pdbx_strand_id
1 'polypeptide(L)'
;MAADARWMFAVAWGFLVVTALLGVVLRLQAVRPIADVDYGNWLHAHSHTAFLGWVFNAFFALAAAWWLGPERRRFFLRLFWILQVANLGMLASFPVQGYGAVSIVFSTLHVGGGLAFAVALWRHPAVAGAARPWLRLALVAMLLSGLGPLALGPLAALDLRAHPAYTLSIYWYLHFQYNGWFLLFPLALAVDGAVRRGWHRPGLTVAAWLLGAGIGL
;
A
#
# COMPACT_ATOMS: atom_id res chain seq x y z
N MET A 1 -11.83 -3.71 18.45
CA MET A 1 -11.30 -3.51 17.09
C MET A 1 -11.54 -4.69 16.15
N ALA A 2 -11.68 -5.93 16.63
CA ALA A 2 -11.92 -7.09 15.74
C ALA A 2 -13.21 -6.97 14.88
N ALA A 3 -14.32 -6.47 15.43
CA ALA A 3 -15.52 -6.19 14.66
C ALA A 3 -15.28 -5.11 13.59
N ASP A 4 -14.46 -4.10 13.90
CA ASP A 4 -14.09 -3.06 12.94
C ASP A 4 -13.23 -3.64 11.80
N ALA A 5 -12.29 -4.52 12.14
CA ALA A 5 -11.42 -5.15 11.14
C ALA A 5 -12.20 -6.01 10.13
N ARG A 6 -13.30 -6.64 10.53
CA ARG A 6 -14.14 -7.43 9.60
C ARG A 6 -14.73 -6.58 8.48
N TRP A 7 -15.30 -5.43 8.81
CA TRP A 7 -15.87 -4.55 7.78
C TRP A 7 -14.77 -3.88 6.94
N MET A 8 -13.64 -3.51 7.55
CA MET A 8 -12.47 -2.98 6.81
C MET A 8 -11.96 -4.01 5.78
N PHE A 9 -11.96 -5.30 6.15
CA PHE A 9 -11.67 -6.38 5.22
C PHE A 9 -12.70 -6.50 4.09
N ALA A 10 -13.99 -6.36 4.40
CA ALA A 10 -15.04 -6.34 3.37
C ALA A 10 -14.84 -5.19 2.38
N VAL A 11 -14.44 -4.01 2.86
CA VAL A 11 -14.07 -2.88 2.01
C VAL A 11 -12.87 -3.22 1.13
N ALA A 12 -11.81 -3.83 1.68
CA ALA A 12 -10.65 -4.27 0.89
C ALA A 12 -11.05 -5.25 -0.22
N TRP A 13 -11.93 -6.22 0.05
CA TRP A 13 -12.47 -7.12 -0.97
C TRP A 13 -13.28 -6.40 -2.03
N GLY A 14 -14.07 -5.39 -1.65
CA GLY A 14 -14.75 -4.52 -2.60
C GLY A 14 -13.78 -3.85 -3.57
N PHE A 15 -12.69 -3.29 -3.07
CA PHE A 15 -11.64 -2.72 -3.93
C PHE A 15 -10.95 -3.77 -4.79
N LEU A 16 -10.74 -5.00 -4.33
CA LEU A 16 -10.21 -6.06 -5.19
C LEU A 16 -11.13 -6.33 -6.38
N VAL A 17 -12.44 -6.41 -6.15
CA VAL A 17 -13.41 -6.60 -7.23
C VAL A 17 -13.33 -5.44 -8.23
N VAL A 18 -13.30 -4.19 -7.74
CA VAL A 18 -13.14 -3.01 -8.60
C VAL A 18 -11.83 -3.06 -9.38
N THR A 19 -10.71 -3.39 -8.74
CA THR A 19 -9.40 -3.59 -9.38
C THR A 19 -9.48 -4.63 -10.49
N ALA A 20 -10.10 -5.78 -10.24
CA ALA A 20 -10.27 -6.84 -11.24
C ALA A 20 -11.08 -6.36 -12.44
N LEU A 21 -12.18 -5.63 -12.21
CA LEU A 21 -13.01 -5.06 -13.26
C LEU A 21 -12.23 -4.04 -14.10
N LEU A 22 -11.47 -3.13 -13.47
CA LEU A 22 -10.58 -2.21 -14.20
C LEU A 22 -9.53 -2.96 -15.01
N GLY A 23 -9.00 -4.07 -14.48
CA GLY A 23 -8.06 -4.93 -15.19
C GLY A 23 -8.66 -5.61 -16.42
N VAL A 24 -9.94 -6.00 -16.35
CA VAL A 24 -10.69 -6.51 -17.51
C VAL A 24 -10.83 -5.41 -18.58
N VAL A 25 -11.18 -4.17 -18.19
CA VAL A 25 -11.27 -3.05 -19.12
C VAL A 25 -9.93 -2.79 -19.81
N LEU A 26 -8.82 -2.77 -19.06
CA LEU A 26 -7.47 -2.57 -19.64
C LEU A 26 -7.07 -3.67 -20.61
N ARG A 27 -7.39 -4.94 -20.30
CA ARG A 27 -7.15 -6.06 -21.23
C ARG A 27 -8.02 -5.97 -22.48
N LEU A 28 -9.27 -5.56 -22.32
CA LEU A 28 -10.15 -5.32 -23.46
C LEU A 28 -9.61 -4.20 -24.33
N GLN A 29 -9.13 -3.10 -23.74
CA GLN A 29 -8.53 -1.98 -24.47
C GLN A 29 -7.34 -2.40 -25.34
N ALA A 30 -6.56 -3.38 -24.90
CA ALA A 30 -5.43 -3.92 -25.66
C ALA A 30 -5.83 -4.76 -26.88
N VAL A 31 -7.03 -5.36 -26.86
CA VAL A 31 -7.54 -6.24 -27.95
C VAL A 31 -8.51 -5.50 -28.86
N ARG A 32 -9.39 -4.68 -28.27
CA ARG A 32 -10.42 -3.90 -28.93
C ARG A 32 -10.47 -2.51 -28.30
N PRO A 33 -9.84 -1.50 -28.93
CA PRO A 33 -9.85 -0.13 -28.43
C PRO A 33 -11.28 0.38 -28.24
N ILE A 34 -11.58 0.82 -27.03
CA ILE A 34 -12.80 1.50 -26.62
C ILE A 34 -12.57 3.00 -26.80
N ALA A 35 -13.52 3.68 -27.44
CA ALA A 35 -13.49 5.13 -27.59
C ALA A 35 -13.44 5.81 -26.21
N ASP A 36 -12.69 6.92 -26.13
CA ASP A 36 -12.58 7.78 -24.94
C ASP A 36 -11.98 7.11 -23.68
N VAL A 37 -11.40 5.91 -23.81
CA VAL A 37 -10.65 5.24 -22.74
C VAL A 37 -9.15 5.44 -22.99
N ASP A 38 -8.55 6.38 -22.27
CA ASP A 38 -7.09 6.52 -22.24
C ASP A 38 -6.45 5.41 -21.39
N TYR A 39 -5.61 4.59 -22.02
CA TYR A 39 -5.01 3.43 -21.37
C TYR A 39 -4.15 3.82 -20.16
N GLY A 40 -3.37 4.91 -20.26
CA GLY A 40 -2.48 5.36 -19.17
C GLY A 40 -3.26 5.79 -17.94
N ASN A 41 -4.27 6.63 -18.14
CA ASN A 41 -5.18 7.10 -17.10
C ASN A 41 -5.89 5.96 -16.37
N TRP A 42 -6.44 5.01 -17.13
CA TRP A 42 -7.10 3.84 -16.55
C TRP A 42 -6.11 2.88 -15.88
N LEU A 43 -4.87 2.78 -16.37
CA LEU A 43 -3.80 2.03 -15.73
C LEU A 43 -3.44 2.66 -14.37
N HIS A 44 -3.41 3.99 -14.26
CA HIS A 44 -3.24 4.66 -12.99
C HIS A 44 -4.39 4.37 -12.03
N ALA A 45 -5.65 4.42 -12.50
CA ALA A 45 -6.80 4.06 -11.69
C ALA A 45 -6.72 2.61 -11.18
N HIS A 46 -6.41 1.66 -12.07
CA HIS A 46 -6.26 0.24 -11.72
C HIS A 46 -5.19 0.01 -10.67
N SER A 47 -3.98 0.54 -10.89
CA SER A 47 -2.83 0.33 -10.00
C SER A 47 -3.01 0.97 -8.63
N HIS A 48 -3.55 2.19 -8.54
CA HIS A 48 -3.83 2.84 -7.24
C HIS A 48 -4.96 2.11 -6.49
N THR A 49 -6.02 1.70 -7.19
CA THR A 49 -7.10 0.89 -6.60
C THR A 49 -6.56 -0.43 -6.08
N ALA A 50 -5.66 -1.09 -6.82
CA ALA A 50 -5.04 -2.34 -6.42
C ALA A 50 -4.16 -2.19 -5.16
N PHE A 51 -3.23 -1.23 -5.18
CA PHE A 51 -2.22 -1.11 -4.14
C PHE A 51 -2.78 -0.44 -2.87
N LEU A 52 -3.57 0.61 -3.04
CA LEU A 52 -4.04 1.48 -1.96
C LEU A 52 -5.48 1.13 -1.55
N GLY A 53 -6.36 0.91 -2.54
CA GLY A 53 -7.74 0.51 -2.29
C GLY A 53 -7.86 -0.91 -1.71
N TRP A 54 -7.09 -1.87 -2.25
CA TRP A 54 -7.15 -3.27 -1.81
C TRP A 54 -6.03 -3.63 -0.83
N VAL A 55 -4.77 -3.69 -1.27
CA VAL A 55 -3.68 -4.27 -0.44
C VAL A 55 -3.45 -3.46 0.83
N PHE A 56 -3.33 -2.14 0.73
CA PHE A 56 -3.16 -1.27 1.91
C PHE A 56 -4.34 -1.41 2.88
N ASN A 57 -5.59 -1.44 2.40
CA ASN A 57 -6.76 -1.64 3.25
C ASN A 57 -6.79 -3.00 3.94
N ALA A 58 -6.38 -4.07 3.26
CA ALA A 58 -6.23 -5.39 3.88
C ALA A 58 -5.19 -5.33 5.02
N PHE A 59 -4.06 -4.67 4.79
CA PHE A 59 -3.01 -4.53 5.81
C PHE A 59 -3.45 -3.63 6.96
N PHE A 60 -4.20 -2.56 6.67
CA PHE A 60 -4.80 -1.71 7.70
C PHE A 60 -5.77 -2.52 8.57
N ALA A 61 -6.64 -3.33 7.97
CA ALA A 61 -7.58 -4.20 8.69
C ALA A 61 -6.85 -5.24 9.56
N LEU A 62 -5.77 -5.84 9.04
CA LEU A 62 -4.92 -6.77 9.78
C LEU A 62 -4.24 -6.10 10.98
N ALA A 63 -3.62 -4.94 10.77
CA ALA A 63 -3.04 -4.15 11.85
C ALA A 63 -4.11 -3.80 12.91
N ALA A 64 -5.31 -3.41 12.48
CA ALA A 64 -6.43 -3.13 13.36
C ALA A 64 -6.88 -4.34 14.19
N ALA A 65 -6.85 -5.53 13.62
CA ALA A 65 -7.21 -6.75 14.33
C ALA A 65 -6.12 -7.22 15.31
N TRP A 66 -4.83 -7.04 14.98
CA TRP A 66 -3.72 -7.71 15.68
C TRP A 66 -2.89 -6.81 16.58
N TRP A 67 -2.67 -5.55 16.17
CA TRP A 67 -1.63 -4.70 16.76
C TRP A 67 -2.16 -3.38 17.35
N LEU A 68 -3.45 -3.11 17.17
CA LEU A 68 -4.06 -1.87 17.63
C LEU A 68 -5.00 -2.12 18.80
N GLY A 69 -4.74 -1.41 19.90
CA GLY A 69 -5.54 -1.46 21.11
C GLY A 69 -6.80 -0.57 21.03
N PRO A 70 -7.83 -0.84 21.86
CA PRO A 70 -9.10 -0.11 21.85
C PRO A 70 -8.94 1.40 22.11
N GLU A 71 -7.90 1.81 22.83
CA GLU A 71 -7.60 3.20 23.16
C GLU A 71 -7.35 4.08 21.93
N ARG A 72 -6.88 3.51 20.82
CA ARG A 72 -6.64 4.24 19.56
C ARG A 72 -7.74 4.05 18.52
N ARG A 73 -8.83 3.35 18.85
CA ARG A 73 -9.91 3.00 17.90
C ARG A 73 -10.44 4.22 17.14
N ARG A 74 -10.74 5.32 17.84
CA ARG A 74 -11.31 6.53 17.22
C ARG A 74 -10.37 7.16 16.19
N PHE A 75 -9.07 7.18 16.48
CA PHE A 75 -8.05 7.69 15.55
C PHE A 75 -8.01 6.84 14.28
N PHE A 76 -7.89 5.51 14.42
CA PHE A 76 -7.79 4.62 13.25
C PHE A 76 -9.07 4.58 12.42
N LEU A 77 -10.25 4.68 13.02
CA LEU A 77 -11.51 4.77 12.26
C LEU A 77 -11.56 6.04 11.42
N ARG A 78 -11.17 7.19 11.98
CA ARG A 78 -11.09 8.44 11.22
C ARG A 78 -10.07 8.35 10.10
N LEU A 79 -8.88 7.84 10.41
CA LEU A 79 -7.82 7.67 9.43
C LEU A 79 -8.27 6.75 8.28
N PHE A 80 -8.94 5.64 8.59
CA PHE A 80 -9.48 4.75 7.58
C PHE A 80 -10.46 5.48 6.65
N TRP A 81 -11.43 6.23 7.20
CA TRP A 81 -12.37 6.99 6.36
C TRP A 81 -11.69 8.06 5.49
N ILE A 82 -10.66 8.74 6.00
CA ILE A 82 -9.84 9.68 5.20
C ILE A 82 -9.21 8.95 4.02
N LEU A 83 -8.66 7.75 4.24
CA LEU A 83 -8.07 6.93 3.18
C LEU A 83 -9.12 6.43 2.19
N GLN A 84 -10.35 6.15 2.63
CA GLN A 84 -11.45 5.80 1.73
C GLN A 84 -11.84 6.95 0.81
N VAL A 85 -11.92 8.17 1.35
CA VAL A 85 -12.14 9.38 0.54
C VAL A 85 -11.02 9.55 -0.48
N ALA A 86 -9.76 9.34 -0.07
CA ALA A 86 -8.63 9.40 -0.99
C ALA A 86 -8.71 8.33 -2.10
N ASN A 87 -9.01 7.08 -1.75
CA ASN A 87 -9.12 5.97 -2.70
C ASN A 87 -10.26 6.18 -3.72
N LEU A 88 -11.44 6.62 -3.27
CA LEU A 88 -12.57 6.91 -4.16
C LEU A 88 -12.28 8.14 -5.03
N GLY A 89 -11.65 9.17 -4.46
CA GLY A 89 -11.22 10.34 -5.20
C GLY A 89 -10.23 10.00 -6.32
N MET A 90 -9.23 9.18 -6.04
CA MET A 90 -8.30 8.65 -7.05
C MET A 90 -9.02 7.78 -8.10
N LEU A 91 -9.89 6.87 -7.69
CA LEU A 91 -10.65 5.99 -8.59
C LEU A 91 -11.49 6.81 -9.60
N ALA A 92 -12.10 7.90 -9.16
CA ALA A 92 -12.91 8.76 -10.03
C ALA A 92 -12.06 9.70 -10.90
N SER A 93 -10.95 10.24 -10.38
CA SER A 93 -10.17 11.28 -11.07
C SER A 93 -9.10 10.73 -12.01
N PHE A 94 -8.45 9.60 -11.70
CA PHE A 94 -7.41 9.05 -12.58
C PHE A 94 -7.90 8.72 -14.00
N PRO A 95 -9.07 8.07 -14.21
CA PRO A 95 -9.58 7.78 -15.55
C PRO A 95 -9.80 9.03 -16.41
N VAL A 96 -10.13 10.17 -15.78
CA VAL A 96 -10.50 11.41 -16.47
C VAL A 96 -9.29 12.28 -16.79
N GLN A 97 -8.34 12.39 -15.86
CA GLN A 97 -7.26 13.38 -15.96
C GLN A 97 -5.85 12.83 -15.67
N GLY A 98 -5.69 11.52 -15.46
CA GLY A 98 -4.40 10.93 -15.15
C GLY A 98 -3.75 11.59 -13.94
N TYR A 99 -2.52 12.06 -14.07
CA TYR A 99 -1.82 12.88 -13.06
C TYR A 99 -2.22 14.37 -13.05
N GLY A 100 -3.52 14.66 -13.20
CA GLY A 100 -4.06 16.01 -13.01
C GLY A 100 -4.14 16.44 -11.54
N ALA A 101 -4.47 17.71 -11.28
CA ALA A 101 -4.43 18.28 -9.94
C ALA A 101 -5.30 17.51 -8.92
N VAL A 102 -6.53 17.14 -9.28
CA VAL A 102 -7.47 16.43 -8.38
C VAL A 102 -6.94 15.07 -7.91
N SER A 103 -6.44 14.24 -8.81
CA SER A 103 -5.86 12.92 -8.50
C SER A 103 -4.58 13.08 -7.69
N ILE A 104 -3.74 14.08 -7.97
CA ILE A 104 -2.56 14.38 -7.14
C ILE A 104 -2.95 14.76 -5.72
N VAL A 105 -4.00 15.58 -5.52
CA VAL A 105 -4.48 15.93 -4.18
C VAL A 105 -4.91 14.68 -3.41
N PHE A 106 -5.70 13.80 -4.01
CA PHE A 106 -6.14 12.57 -3.35
C PHE A 106 -5.00 11.58 -3.12
N SER A 107 -4.06 11.42 -4.06
CA SER A 107 -2.84 10.63 -3.86
C SER A 107 -1.99 11.17 -2.71
N THR A 108 -1.83 12.48 -2.62
CA THR A 108 -1.08 13.13 -1.54
C THR A 108 -1.77 12.95 -0.20
N LEU A 109 -3.11 13.06 -0.16
CA LEU A 109 -3.91 12.74 1.03
C LEU A 109 -3.69 11.29 1.48
N HIS A 110 -3.66 10.34 0.53
CA HIS A 110 -3.40 8.94 0.84
C HIS A 110 -1.97 8.73 1.38
N VAL A 111 -0.96 9.37 0.78
CA VAL A 111 0.44 9.32 1.26
C VAL A 111 0.54 9.88 2.69
N GLY A 112 -0.08 11.02 2.97
CA GLY A 112 -0.13 11.60 4.31
C GLY A 112 -0.84 10.70 5.33
N GLY A 113 -1.94 10.06 4.93
CA GLY A 113 -2.62 9.06 5.75
C GLY A 113 -1.77 7.81 6.00
N GLY A 114 -1.03 7.36 5.00
CA GLY A 114 -0.04 6.28 5.13
C GLY A 114 1.08 6.62 6.11
N LEU A 115 1.58 7.87 6.10
CA LEU A 115 2.53 8.35 7.09
C LEU A 115 1.95 8.34 8.51
N ALA A 116 0.73 8.84 8.69
CA ALA A 116 0.05 8.82 9.98
C ALA A 116 -0.16 7.39 10.50
N PHE A 117 -0.55 6.46 9.62
CA PHE A 117 -0.67 5.04 9.92
C PHE A 117 0.67 4.43 10.36
N ALA A 118 1.74 4.69 9.62
CA ALA A 118 3.08 4.18 9.93
C ALA A 118 3.59 4.70 11.27
N VAL A 119 3.48 6.00 11.52
CA VAL A 119 3.91 6.62 12.79
C VAL A 119 3.13 6.04 13.97
N ALA A 120 1.82 5.82 13.81
CA ALA A 120 0.99 5.25 14.86
C ALA A 120 1.38 3.80 15.19
N LEU A 121 1.64 2.97 14.17
CA LEU A 121 2.15 1.62 14.37
C LEU A 121 3.58 1.59 14.92
N TRP A 122 4.42 2.55 14.55
CA TRP A 122 5.81 2.61 14.98
C TRP A 122 5.96 2.89 16.48
N ARG A 123 5.16 3.81 17.02
CA ARG A 123 5.28 4.28 18.40
C ARG A 123 4.77 3.27 19.43
N HIS A 124 3.69 2.56 19.11
CA HIS A 124 3.04 1.65 20.05
C HIS A 124 2.65 0.32 19.40
N PRO A 125 3.61 -0.45 18.84
CA PRO A 125 3.29 -1.71 18.22
C PRO A 125 3.00 -2.76 19.30
N ALA A 126 1.75 -3.22 19.40
CA ALA A 126 1.38 -4.40 20.19
C ALA A 126 1.78 -5.69 19.46
N VAL A 127 3.05 -5.74 19.05
CA VAL A 127 3.67 -6.82 18.27
C VAL A 127 4.76 -7.48 19.11
N ALA A 128 4.93 -8.79 18.96
CA ALA A 128 6.01 -9.56 19.59
C ALA A 128 7.39 -8.99 19.22
N GLY A 129 8.35 -9.08 20.15
CA GLY A 129 9.70 -8.55 19.96
C GLY A 129 10.38 -9.06 18.69
N ALA A 130 10.24 -10.35 18.38
CA ALA A 130 10.81 -10.97 17.18
C ALA A 130 10.17 -10.49 15.87
N ALA A 131 8.90 -10.07 15.88
CA ALA A 131 8.16 -9.57 14.72
C ALA A 131 8.33 -8.07 14.49
N ARG A 132 8.70 -7.31 15.54
CA ARG A 132 8.91 -5.87 15.49
C ARG A 132 9.90 -5.37 14.42
N PRO A 133 11.09 -5.97 14.21
CA PRO A 133 12.01 -5.45 13.20
C PRO A 133 11.45 -5.62 11.78
N TRP A 134 10.73 -6.71 11.50
CA TRP A 134 10.03 -6.95 10.24
C TRP A 134 8.97 -5.89 9.97
N LEU A 135 8.14 -5.59 10.97
CA LEU A 135 7.13 -4.53 10.86
C LEU A 135 7.79 -3.17 10.59
N ARG A 136 8.86 -2.84 11.29
CA ARG A 136 9.58 -1.57 11.09
C ARG A 136 10.17 -1.46 9.69
N LEU A 137 10.80 -2.52 9.18
CA LEU A 137 11.35 -2.53 7.83
C LEU A 137 10.24 -2.40 6.77
N ALA A 138 9.10 -3.07 6.97
CA ALA A 138 7.93 -2.92 6.11
C ALA A 138 7.43 -1.46 6.07
N LEU A 139 7.29 -0.82 7.23
CA LEU A 139 6.84 0.57 7.33
C LEU A 139 7.84 1.54 6.70
N VAL A 140 9.15 1.35 6.90
CA VAL A 140 10.19 2.16 6.25
C VAL A 140 10.10 2.01 4.74
N ALA A 141 10.01 0.78 4.23
CA ALA A 141 9.89 0.54 2.80
C ALA A 141 8.63 1.19 2.22
N MET A 142 7.49 1.10 2.91
CA MET A 142 6.26 1.78 2.50
C MET A 142 6.47 3.30 2.39
N LEU A 143 7.08 3.94 3.39
CA LEU A 143 7.32 5.38 3.36
C LEU A 143 8.32 5.80 2.28
N LEU A 144 9.42 5.04 2.12
CA LEU A 144 10.40 5.28 1.05
C LEU A 144 9.80 5.11 -0.33
N SER A 145 8.90 4.13 -0.52
CA SER A 145 8.20 3.92 -1.78
C SER A 145 7.45 5.18 -2.22
N GLY A 146 6.85 5.91 -1.27
CA GLY A 146 6.07 7.12 -1.51
C GLY A 146 6.84 8.25 -2.20
N LEU A 147 8.18 8.26 -2.13
CA LEU A 147 9.01 9.21 -2.85
C LEU A 147 8.86 9.09 -4.38
N GLY A 148 8.60 7.88 -4.88
CA GLY A 148 8.38 7.61 -6.30
C GLY A 148 7.15 8.38 -6.84
N PRO A 149 5.93 8.09 -6.37
CA PRO A 149 4.72 8.77 -6.84
C PRO A 149 4.71 10.27 -6.56
N LEU A 150 5.32 10.73 -5.46
CA LEU A 150 5.47 12.15 -5.17
C LEU A 150 6.33 12.88 -6.22
N ALA A 151 7.29 12.20 -6.85
CA ALA A 151 8.08 12.75 -7.94
C ALA A 151 7.31 12.80 -9.27
N LEU A 152 6.31 11.93 -9.48
CA LEU A 152 5.59 11.85 -10.76
C LEU A 152 4.78 13.10 -11.08
N GLY A 153 4.20 13.76 -10.08
CA GLY A 153 3.48 15.04 -10.27
C GLY A 153 4.39 16.15 -10.79
N PRO A 154 5.49 16.50 -10.09
CA PRO A 154 6.48 17.47 -10.57
C PRO A 154 7.07 17.12 -11.93
N LEU A 155 7.46 15.85 -12.17
CA LEU A 155 8.00 15.43 -13.46
C LEU A 155 6.98 15.59 -14.59
N ALA A 156 5.71 15.28 -14.34
CA ALA A 156 4.63 15.49 -15.28
C ALA A 156 4.38 16.98 -15.59
N ALA A 157 4.51 17.85 -14.59
CA ALA A 157 4.34 19.30 -14.75
C ALA A 157 5.50 19.97 -15.51
N LEU A 158 6.71 19.40 -15.43
CA LEU A 158 7.90 19.84 -16.16
C LEU A 158 8.02 19.23 -17.57
N ASP A 159 6.98 18.54 -18.04
CA ASP A 159 6.96 17.81 -19.32
C ASP A 159 8.03 16.71 -19.46
N LEU A 160 8.46 16.12 -18.34
CA LEU A 160 9.50 15.10 -18.28
C LEU A 160 8.95 13.67 -18.30
N ARG A 161 7.74 13.44 -18.85
CA ARG A 161 7.13 12.09 -18.91
C ARG A 161 7.96 11.10 -19.73
N ALA A 162 8.62 11.56 -20.79
CA ALA A 162 9.51 10.74 -21.63
C ALA A 162 10.93 10.59 -21.05
N HIS A 163 11.28 11.37 -20.02
CA HIS A 163 12.61 11.32 -19.43
C HIS A 163 12.75 10.05 -18.57
N PRO A 164 13.92 9.37 -18.56
CA PRO A 164 14.14 8.16 -17.77
C PRO A 164 13.80 8.29 -16.28
N ALA A 165 13.94 9.50 -15.73
CA ALA A 165 13.57 9.80 -14.34
C ALA A 165 12.10 9.44 -14.03
N TYR A 166 11.17 9.63 -14.97
CA TYR A 166 9.75 9.31 -14.77
C TYR A 166 9.54 7.81 -14.56
N THR A 167 10.12 6.99 -15.46
CA THR A 167 10.08 5.53 -15.36
C THR A 167 10.83 5.03 -14.12
N LEU A 168 11.98 5.61 -13.79
CA LEU A 168 12.73 5.26 -12.58
C LEU A 168 11.96 5.58 -11.30
N SER A 169 11.18 6.67 -11.25
CA SER A 169 10.29 6.96 -10.12
C SER A 169 9.19 5.91 -9.95
N ILE A 170 8.65 5.38 -11.06
CA ILE A 170 7.70 4.25 -11.01
C ILE A 170 8.40 2.99 -10.50
N TYR A 171 9.58 2.65 -11.01
CA TYR A 171 10.32 1.46 -10.57
C TYR A 171 10.78 1.54 -9.11
N TRP A 172 11.18 2.72 -8.65
CA TRP A 172 11.45 2.98 -7.23
C TRP A 172 10.24 2.64 -6.37
N TYR A 173 9.06 3.15 -6.74
CA TYR A 173 7.82 2.86 -6.04
C TYR A 173 7.55 1.35 -5.99
N LEU A 174 7.58 0.69 -7.14
CA LEU A 174 7.29 -0.74 -7.25
C LEU A 174 8.31 -1.60 -6.49
N HIS A 175 9.60 -1.25 -6.52
CA HIS A 175 10.64 -1.97 -5.82
C HIS A 175 10.38 -2.02 -4.31
N PHE A 176 10.16 -0.85 -3.68
CA PHE A 176 9.92 -0.77 -2.24
C PHE A 176 8.52 -1.26 -1.84
N GLN A 177 7.53 -1.20 -2.73
CA GLN A 177 6.23 -1.80 -2.46
C GLN A 177 6.30 -3.33 -2.48
N TYR A 178 6.73 -3.94 -3.58
CA TYR A 178 6.71 -5.39 -3.72
C TYR A 178 7.76 -6.10 -2.84
N ASN A 179 9.02 -5.65 -2.87
CA ASN A 179 10.11 -6.29 -2.13
C ASN A 179 10.20 -5.82 -0.68
N GLY A 180 9.48 -4.75 -0.33
CA GLY A 180 9.47 -4.18 1.00
C GLY A 180 8.10 -4.34 1.64
N TRP A 181 7.24 -3.33 1.49
CA TRP A 181 5.96 -3.24 2.20
C TRP A 181 5.09 -4.51 2.08
N PHE A 182 4.83 -4.99 0.85
CA PHE A 182 3.96 -6.13 0.57
C PHE A 182 4.53 -7.47 1.02
N LEU A 183 5.86 -7.59 1.10
CA LEU A 183 6.52 -8.82 1.55
C LEU A 183 6.70 -8.85 3.06
N LEU A 184 7.23 -7.76 3.62
CA LEU A 184 7.70 -7.70 5.00
C LEU A 184 6.55 -7.53 6.01
N PHE A 185 5.45 -6.89 5.62
CA PHE A 185 4.30 -6.72 6.52
C PHE A 185 3.59 -8.06 6.83
N PRO A 186 3.23 -8.90 5.83
CA PRO A 186 2.72 -10.24 6.10
C PRO A 186 3.72 -11.13 6.83
N LEU A 187 5.01 -10.97 6.57
CA LEU A 187 6.06 -11.70 7.30
C LEU A 187 6.08 -11.31 8.79
N ALA A 188 5.98 -10.02 9.11
CA ALA A 188 5.85 -9.56 10.49
C ALA A 188 4.62 -10.17 11.18
N LEU A 189 3.49 -10.25 10.48
CA LEU A 189 2.26 -10.88 10.97
C LEU A 189 2.43 -12.38 11.20
N ALA A 190 3.09 -13.09 10.28
CA ALA A 190 3.36 -14.51 10.41
C ALA A 190 4.27 -14.81 11.60
N VAL A 191 5.34 -14.04 11.78
CA VAL A 191 6.26 -14.16 12.93
C VAL A 191 5.53 -13.85 14.23
N ASP A 192 4.72 -12.79 14.29
CA ASP A 192 3.94 -12.43 15.48
C ASP A 192 2.96 -13.56 15.85
N GLY A 193 2.26 -14.12 14.85
CA GLY A 193 1.36 -15.25 15.03
C GLY A 193 2.05 -16.54 15.45
N ALA A 194 3.27 -16.82 14.97
CA ALA A 194 4.05 -17.97 15.42
C ALA A 194 4.45 -17.81 16.90
N VAL A 195 4.98 -16.64 17.26
CA VAL A 195 5.40 -16.35 18.65
C VAL A 195 4.22 -16.46 19.62
N ARG A 196 3.05 -15.91 19.25
CA ARG A 196 1.83 -16.03 20.07
C ARG A 196 1.33 -17.46 20.25
N ARG A 197 1.70 -18.39 19.35
CA ARG A 197 1.39 -19.83 19.46
C ARG A 197 2.46 -20.63 20.22
N GLY A 198 3.43 -19.95 20.84
CA GLY A 198 4.50 -20.58 21.64
C GLY A 198 5.76 -20.93 20.85
N TRP A 199 5.93 -20.45 19.62
CA TRP A 199 7.22 -20.58 18.92
C TRP A 199 8.23 -19.57 19.46
N HIS A 200 9.26 -20.06 20.15
CA HIS A 200 10.33 -19.24 20.75
C HIS A 200 11.67 -19.33 20.00
N ARG A 201 11.73 -19.91 18.80
CA ARG A 201 13.01 -20.14 18.11
C ARG A 201 13.64 -18.84 17.57
N PRO A 202 14.93 -18.57 17.84
CA PRO A 202 15.65 -17.36 17.41
C PRO A 202 16.05 -17.34 15.92
N GLY A 203 15.65 -18.35 15.12
CA GLY A 203 16.14 -18.52 13.73
C GLY A 203 15.52 -17.60 12.67
N LEU A 204 14.51 -16.78 13.01
CA LEU A 204 13.85 -15.84 12.09
C LEU A 204 14.21 -14.38 12.41
N THR A 205 15.46 -14.12 12.79
CA THR A 205 15.95 -12.75 12.87
C THR A 205 16.15 -12.18 11.47
N VAL A 206 16.00 -10.86 11.32
CA VAL A 206 16.30 -10.16 10.06
C VAL A 206 17.73 -10.49 9.58
N ALA A 207 18.68 -10.60 10.51
CA ALA A 207 20.05 -10.99 10.21
C ALA A 207 20.15 -12.41 9.62
N ALA A 208 19.49 -13.41 10.21
CA ALA A 208 19.49 -14.77 9.69
C ALA A 208 18.85 -14.89 8.29
N TRP A 209 17.83 -14.08 8.01
CA TRP A 209 17.18 -14.05 6.71
C TRP A 209 18.02 -13.34 5.64
N LEU A 210 18.65 -12.21 5.99
CA LEU A 210 19.59 -11.51 5.10
C LEU A 210 20.82 -12.37 4.79
N LEU A 211 21.36 -13.06 5.79
CA LEU A 211 22.50 -13.98 5.62
C LEU A 211 22.08 -15.25 4.85
N GLY A 212 20.89 -15.80 5.09
CA GLY A 212 20.37 -16.95 4.35
C GLY A 212 20.06 -16.65 2.87
N ALA A 213 19.58 -15.43 2.57
CA ALA A 213 19.38 -14.97 1.19
C ALA A 213 20.70 -14.69 0.46
N GLY A 214 21.78 -14.38 1.19
CA GLY A 214 23.12 -14.15 0.65
C GLY A 214 23.92 -15.42 0.33
N ILE A 215 23.46 -16.61 0.71
CA ILE A 215 24.16 -17.90 0.43
C ILE A 215 23.66 -18.51 -0.90
N GLY A 216 22.72 -17.87 -1.58
CA GLY A 216 22.12 -18.35 -2.85
C GLY A 216 22.48 -17.56 -4.10
N LEU A 217 23.43 -16.63 -4.05
CA LEU A 217 24.03 -15.92 -5.19
C LEU A 217 25.52 -16.29 -5.29
#